data_AF-A0A1F9MLG2-F1
#
_entry.id   AF-A0A1F9MLG2-F1
#
_cell.length_a   1.000
_cell.length_b   1.000
_cell.length_c   1.000
_cell.angle_alpha   90.00
_cell.angle_beta   90.00
_cell.angle_gamma   90.00
#
_symmetry.space_group_name_H-M   'P 1'
#
loop_
_entity.id
_entity.type
_entity.pdbx_description
1 polymer ?
#
loop_
_entity_poly.entity_id
_entity_poly.type
_entity_poly.pdbx_seq_one_letter_code
_entity_poly.pdbx_strand_id
1 'polypeptide(L)'
;MQKNNLISIIAIPTPPDLAKTFGYTSPGRYIGFWWEDCGDDLCVSDGLKTTCGMELCFSWKIYMEHPAIIRFLRPYNFGCSGVPAKHILIIDQKQNRIMVGTQKTALQFLKDNAPTLNAQEQHAMESIFQHVNSSGIVEFDIVGNNATIRKKQKMPHDPVFKIASILKEKKEEKEELDKLKTWLDKQTRPFQK
;
A
#
# COMPACT_ATOMS: atom_id res chain seq x y z
N MET A 1 29.37 14.64 -3.17
CA MET A 1 29.33 13.59 -4.21
C MET A 1 28.01 12.83 -4.10
N GLN A 2 27.08 13.08 -5.02
CA GLN A 2 25.80 12.36 -5.13
C GLN A 2 26.00 11.09 -5.98
N LYS A 3 25.72 9.91 -5.40
CA LYS A 3 25.36 8.69 -6.12
C LYS A 3 24.88 7.66 -5.08
N ASN A 4 23.58 7.40 -5.07
CA ASN A 4 22.93 6.09 -4.86
C ASN A 4 21.40 6.28 -4.62
N ASN A 5 20.71 6.92 -5.56
CA ASN A 5 19.24 6.83 -5.70
C ASN A 5 18.89 5.61 -6.56
N LEU A 6 19.43 4.44 -6.25
CA LEU A 6 19.28 3.27 -7.11
C LEU A 6 17.95 2.58 -6.82
N ILE A 7 16.87 3.18 -7.32
CA ILE A 7 15.66 2.42 -7.58
C ILE A 7 15.93 1.53 -8.80
N SER A 8 15.82 0.22 -8.61
CA SER A 8 16.11 -0.78 -9.64
C SER A 8 14.82 -1.32 -10.21
N ILE A 9 14.69 -1.34 -11.54
CA ILE A 9 13.57 -2.01 -12.21
C ILE A 9 13.84 -3.52 -12.17
N ILE A 10 12.85 -4.30 -11.76
CA ILE A 10 12.94 -5.77 -11.80
C ILE A 10 12.01 -6.28 -12.89
N ALA A 11 12.56 -7.13 -13.77
CA ALA A 11 11.82 -7.77 -14.85
C ALA A 11 10.93 -8.92 -14.33
N ILE A 12 9.91 -8.56 -13.54
CA ILE A 12 8.90 -9.49 -13.05
C ILE A 12 7.62 -9.25 -13.87
N PRO A 13 6.94 -10.31 -14.32
CA PRO A 13 5.60 -10.16 -14.86
C PRO A 13 4.72 -9.44 -13.82
N THR A 14 3.99 -8.42 -14.24
CA THR A 14 3.12 -7.62 -13.36
C THR A 14 1.69 -7.73 -13.87
N PRO A 15 0.74 -8.26 -13.08
CA PRO A 15 -0.64 -8.27 -13.50
C PRO A 15 -1.15 -6.82 -13.62
N PRO A 16 -2.06 -6.55 -14.56
CA PRO A 16 -2.79 -5.29 -14.56
C PRO A 16 -3.41 -5.05 -13.17
N ASP A 17 -3.39 -3.81 -12.71
CA ASP A 17 -4.01 -3.39 -11.45
C ASP A 17 -3.47 -4.05 -10.17
N LEU A 18 -2.22 -4.55 -10.16
CA LEU A 18 -1.62 -5.21 -8.99
C LEU A 18 -1.75 -4.39 -7.68
N ALA A 19 -1.60 -3.06 -7.75
CA ALA A 19 -1.77 -2.18 -6.59
C ALA A 19 -3.18 -2.27 -6.00
N LYS A 20 -4.21 -2.36 -6.85
CA LYS A 20 -5.61 -2.54 -6.45
C LYS A 20 -5.83 -3.90 -5.81
N THR A 21 -5.17 -4.95 -6.31
CA THR A 21 -5.24 -6.27 -5.69
C THR A 21 -4.63 -6.30 -4.27
N PHE A 22 -3.69 -5.40 -3.98
CA PHE A 22 -3.16 -5.16 -2.62
C PHE A 22 -4.03 -4.20 -1.80
N GLY A 23 -5.17 -3.75 -2.33
CA GLY A 23 -6.13 -2.87 -1.66
C GLY A 23 -5.89 -1.38 -1.87
N TYR A 24 -4.94 -1.00 -2.73
CA TYR A 24 -4.68 0.41 -3.00
C TYR A 24 -5.45 0.88 -4.25
N THR A 25 -6.44 1.75 -4.04
CA THR A 25 -7.38 2.20 -5.09
C THR A 25 -7.14 3.63 -5.58
N SER A 26 -6.17 4.33 -5.01
CA SER A 26 -5.91 5.74 -5.34
C SER A 26 -5.16 5.89 -6.68
N PRO A 27 -5.34 7.01 -7.40
CA PRO A 27 -4.77 7.22 -8.74
C PRO A 27 -3.26 7.54 -8.76
N GLY A 28 -2.55 7.39 -7.64
CA GLY A 28 -1.12 7.62 -7.56
C GLY A 28 -0.36 6.78 -8.59
N ARG A 29 0.64 7.35 -9.26
CA ARG A 29 1.42 6.62 -10.28
C ARG A 29 2.34 5.59 -9.63
N TYR A 30 3.03 5.99 -8.57
CA TYR A 30 4.01 5.14 -7.88
C TYR A 30 3.51 4.81 -6.48
N ILE A 31 3.57 3.52 -6.14
CA ILE A 31 3.03 3.00 -4.88
C ILE A 31 4.03 2.02 -4.31
N GLY A 32 4.55 2.34 -3.13
CA GLY A 32 5.42 1.49 -2.35
C GLY A 32 4.64 0.57 -1.41
N PHE A 33 5.07 -0.68 -1.33
CA PHE A 33 4.57 -1.68 -0.40
C PHE A 33 5.72 -2.34 0.35
N TRP A 34 5.52 -2.59 1.64
CA TRP A 34 6.43 -3.35 2.50
C TRP A 34 5.66 -3.93 3.69
N TRP A 35 6.22 -4.97 4.30
CA TRP A 35 5.73 -5.51 5.56
C TRP A 35 6.39 -4.80 6.74
N GLU A 36 5.58 -4.31 7.67
CA GLU A 36 6.07 -3.70 8.92
C GLU A 36 6.08 -4.75 10.02
N ASP A 37 7.22 -4.85 10.72
CA ASP A 37 7.41 -5.85 11.76
C ASP A 37 6.53 -5.57 12.99
N CYS A 38 6.37 -4.29 13.31
CA CYS A 38 5.54 -3.77 14.38
C CYS A 38 4.08 -3.67 13.91
N GLY A 39 3.27 -4.66 14.24
CA GLY A 39 1.86 -4.74 13.82
C GLY A 39 1.57 -5.96 12.94
N ASP A 40 2.61 -6.58 12.38
CA ASP A 40 2.50 -7.69 11.41
C ASP A 40 1.56 -7.35 10.24
N ASP A 41 1.80 -6.18 9.66
CA ASP A 41 0.88 -5.55 8.73
C ASP A 41 1.55 -5.16 7.42
N LEU A 42 0.78 -5.20 6.34
CA LEU A 42 1.18 -4.61 5.08
C LEU A 42 1.03 -3.08 5.15
N CYS A 43 2.12 -2.38 4.89
CA CYS A 43 2.14 -0.94 4.71
C CYS A 43 2.18 -0.56 3.24
N VAL A 44 1.59 0.60 2.95
CA VAL A 44 1.53 1.20 1.64
C VAL A 44 1.84 2.69 1.72
N SER A 45 2.54 3.22 0.72
CA SER A 45 2.76 4.65 0.55
C SER A 45 2.76 5.09 -0.90
N ASP A 46 2.14 6.23 -1.19
CA ASP A 46 2.17 6.90 -2.50
C ASP A 46 3.03 8.16 -2.49
N GLY A 47 3.80 8.38 -1.42
CA GLY A 47 4.61 9.57 -1.22
C GLY A 47 3.90 10.73 -0.54
N LEU A 48 2.56 10.78 -0.59
CA LEU A 48 1.76 11.77 0.13
C LEU A 48 1.30 11.21 1.48
N LYS A 49 0.79 9.98 1.48
CA LYS A 49 0.31 9.28 2.67
C LYS A 49 1.03 7.95 2.83
N THR A 50 1.09 7.51 4.08
CA THR A 50 1.50 6.16 4.45
C THR A 50 0.43 5.57 5.33
N THR A 51 0.06 4.32 5.07
CA THR A 51 -0.94 3.60 5.86
C THR A 51 -0.47 2.17 6.05
N CYS A 52 -0.66 1.64 7.25
CA CYS A 52 -0.38 0.27 7.64
C CYS A 52 -1.66 -0.36 8.19
N GLY A 53 -1.74 -1.70 8.15
CA GLY A 53 -2.95 -2.43 8.53
C GLY A 53 -3.92 -2.63 7.36
N MET A 54 -3.40 -2.79 6.15
CA MET A 54 -4.22 -3.03 4.96
C MET A 54 -4.92 -4.40 5.04
N GLU A 55 -6.25 -4.42 4.87
CA GLU A 55 -7.07 -5.62 4.98
C GLU A 55 -6.72 -6.73 3.97
N LEU A 56 -6.15 -6.35 2.80
CA LEU A 56 -5.76 -7.27 1.73
C LEU A 56 -4.30 -7.78 1.81
N CYS A 57 -3.78 -7.94 3.02
CA CYS A 57 -2.43 -8.46 3.27
C CYS A 57 -2.20 -9.88 2.70
N PHE A 58 -3.25 -10.68 2.51
CA PHE A 58 -3.17 -12.02 1.90
C PHE A 58 -2.78 -12.01 0.42
N SER A 59 -3.30 -11.06 -0.36
CA SER A 59 -2.97 -10.91 -1.79
C SER A 59 -1.47 -10.62 -1.99
N TRP A 60 -0.93 -9.77 -1.12
CA TRP A 60 0.50 -9.50 -1.05
C TRP A 60 1.30 -10.77 -0.77
N LYS A 61 0.99 -11.50 0.31
CA LYS A 61 1.71 -12.74 0.66
C LYS A 61 1.72 -13.74 -0.49
N ILE A 62 0.56 -13.99 -1.10
CA ILE A 62 0.44 -14.90 -2.25
C ILE A 62 1.32 -14.45 -3.42
N TYR A 63 1.32 -13.16 -3.75
CA TYR A 63 2.17 -12.63 -4.82
C TYR A 63 3.66 -12.81 -4.52
N MET A 64 4.08 -12.44 -3.30
CA MET A 64 5.48 -12.48 -2.88
C MET A 64 6.03 -13.90 -2.82
N GLU A 65 5.23 -14.86 -2.38
CA GLU A 65 5.62 -16.26 -2.19
C GLU A 65 5.47 -17.11 -3.46
N HIS A 66 4.75 -16.62 -4.47
CA HIS A 66 4.48 -17.39 -5.66
C HIS A 66 5.78 -17.79 -6.41
N PRO A 67 5.96 -19.08 -6.81
CA PRO A 67 7.20 -19.57 -7.41
C PRO A 67 7.70 -18.79 -8.63
N ALA A 68 6.77 -18.29 -9.46
CA ALA A 68 7.14 -17.49 -10.63
C ALA A 68 7.73 -16.12 -10.27
N ILE A 69 7.40 -15.59 -9.09
CA ILE A 69 7.72 -14.25 -8.61
C ILE A 69 8.89 -14.28 -7.62
N ILE A 70 8.82 -15.15 -6.61
CA ILE A 70 9.78 -15.20 -5.49
C ILE A 70 11.24 -15.30 -5.93
N ARG A 71 11.53 -15.99 -7.04
CA ARG A 71 12.89 -16.10 -7.59
C ARG A 71 13.52 -14.74 -7.93
N PHE A 72 12.73 -13.77 -8.35
CA PHE A 72 13.17 -12.41 -8.65
C PHE A 72 13.26 -11.54 -7.39
N LEU A 73 12.46 -11.86 -6.38
CA LEU A 73 12.33 -11.10 -5.14
C LEU A 73 13.29 -11.57 -4.04
N ARG A 74 13.82 -12.80 -4.13
CA ARG A 74 14.73 -13.42 -3.14
C ARG A 74 15.92 -12.55 -2.71
N PRO A 75 16.54 -11.72 -3.57
CA PRO A 75 17.63 -10.83 -3.15
C PRO A 75 17.20 -9.69 -2.23
N TYR A 76 15.90 -9.41 -2.11
CA TYR A 76 15.35 -8.26 -1.42
C TYR A 76 14.58 -8.67 -0.18
N ASN A 77 14.77 -7.91 0.90
CA ASN A 77 14.02 -8.08 2.14
C ASN A 77 12.90 -7.03 2.23
N PHE A 78 11.66 -7.47 2.03
CA PHE A 78 10.44 -6.64 2.15
C PHE A 78 9.76 -6.74 3.52
N GLY A 79 10.43 -7.36 4.49
CA GLY A 79 9.94 -7.58 5.84
C GLY A 79 9.10 -8.86 5.97
N CYS A 80 8.93 -9.31 7.20
CA CYS A 80 7.97 -10.32 7.61
C CYS A 80 7.73 -10.19 9.13
N SER A 81 6.95 -11.11 9.71
CA SER A 81 6.70 -11.12 11.15
C SER A 81 8.02 -11.16 11.94
N GLY A 82 8.30 -10.11 12.71
CA GLY A 82 9.51 -9.96 13.51
C GLY A 82 10.79 -9.59 12.73
N VAL A 83 10.70 -9.31 11.43
CA VAL A 83 11.84 -8.86 10.61
C VAL A 83 11.48 -7.58 9.88
N PRO A 84 12.14 -6.44 10.17
CA PRO A 84 11.84 -5.19 9.49
C PRO A 84 12.22 -5.25 8.01
N ALA A 85 11.42 -4.61 7.18
CA ALA A 85 11.71 -4.44 5.77
C ALA A 85 12.99 -3.61 5.57
N LYS A 86 13.86 -4.05 4.65
CA LYS A 86 15.00 -3.23 4.19
C LYS A 86 14.73 -2.58 2.84
N HIS A 87 13.77 -3.13 2.11
CA HIS A 87 13.39 -2.74 0.77
C HIS A 87 11.89 -2.49 0.67
N ILE A 88 11.52 -1.66 -0.28
CA ILE A 88 10.14 -1.37 -0.64
C ILE A 88 9.92 -1.80 -2.08
N LEU A 89 8.82 -2.50 -2.33
CA LEU A 89 8.36 -2.84 -3.66
C LEU A 89 7.53 -1.67 -4.19
N ILE A 90 7.97 -1.06 -5.28
CA ILE A 90 7.30 0.06 -5.93
C ILE A 90 6.62 -0.43 -7.19
N ILE A 91 5.33 -0.14 -7.34
CA ILE A 91 4.56 -0.37 -8.56
C ILE A 91 4.49 0.95 -9.33
N ASP A 92 4.92 0.97 -10.59
CA ASP A 92 4.56 2.04 -11.55
C ASP A 92 3.28 1.62 -12.28
N GLN A 93 2.12 2.17 -11.86
CA GLN A 93 0.83 1.83 -12.46
C GLN A 93 0.74 2.23 -13.93
N LYS A 94 1.43 3.31 -14.34
CA LYS A 94 1.36 3.82 -15.71
C LYS A 94 2.12 2.93 -16.68
N GLN A 95 3.27 2.41 -16.25
CA GLN A 95 4.13 1.58 -17.10
C GLN A 95 3.96 0.08 -16.84
N ASN A 96 3.17 -0.29 -15.81
CA ASN A 96 2.97 -1.65 -15.32
C ASN A 96 4.29 -2.37 -15.05
N ARG A 97 5.16 -1.76 -14.23
CA ARG A 97 6.49 -2.29 -13.90
C ARG A 97 6.72 -2.31 -12.40
N ILE A 98 7.51 -3.29 -11.96
CA ILE A 98 8.00 -3.37 -10.58
C ILE A 98 9.39 -2.73 -10.48
N MET A 99 9.53 -1.93 -9.44
CA MET A 99 10.74 -1.25 -9.04
C MET A 99 11.03 -1.62 -7.58
N VAL A 100 12.30 -1.66 -7.19
CA VAL A 100 12.70 -1.89 -5.80
C VAL A 100 13.79 -0.92 -5.41
N GLY A 101 13.69 -0.40 -4.20
CA GLY A 101 14.73 0.40 -3.57
C GLY A 101 14.86 0.04 -2.10
N THR A 102 15.95 0.50 -1.49
CA THR A 102 16.05 0.53 -0.02
C THR A 102 14.93 1.39 0.55
N GLN A 103 14.51 1.16 1.80
CA GLN A 103 13.49 2.00 2.44
C GLN A 103 13.77 3.50 2.28
N LYS A 104 15.01 3.94 2.57
CA LYS A 104 15.41 5.35 2.45
C LYS A 104 15.22 5.89 1.03
N THR A 105 15.77 5.20 0.03
CA THR A 105 15.73 5.68 -1.36
C THR A 105 14.33 5.58 -1.96
N ALA A 106 13.59 4.53 -1.62
CA ALA A 106 12.24 4.29 -2.12
C ALA A 106 11.25 5.30 -1.55
N LEU A 107 11.26 5.55 -0.24
CA LEU A 107 10.40 6.57 0.37
C LEU A 107 10.72 7.96 -0.16
N GLN A 108 12.00 8.29 -0.37
CA GLN A 108 12.36 9.57 -0.99
C GLN A 108 11.83 9.66 -2.42
N PHE A 109 12.03 8.61 -3.23
CA PHE A 109 11.51 8.55 -4.59
C PHE A 109 9.98 8.74 -4.64
N LEU A 110 9.24 8.08 -3.73
CA LEU A 110 7.79 8.23 -3.64
C LEU A 110 7.39 9.66 -3.29
N LYS A 111 8.04 10.29 -2.29
CA LYS A 111 7.79 11.68 -1.93
C LYS A 111 8.06 12.65 -3.08
N ASP A 112 9.18 12.47 -3.79
CA ASP A 112 9.57 13.32 -4.92
C ASP A 112 8.59 13.17 -6.11
N ASN A 113 7.88 12.05 -6.20
CA ASN A 113 6.91 11.74 -7.25
C ASN A 113 5.48 11.62 -6.70
N ALA A 114 5.20 12.22 -5.54
CA ALA A 114 3.90 12.16 -4.91
C ALA A 114 2.83 12.72 -5.86
N PRO A 115 1.61 12.16 -5.86
CA PRO A 115 0.53 12.70 -6.67
C PRO A 115 0.30 14.17 -6.32
N THR A 116 0.18 15.00 -7.34
CA THR A 116 -0.17 16.41 -7.14
C THR A 116 -1.63 16.46 -6.70
N LEU A 117 -1.87 16.86 -5.45
CA LEU A 117 -3.23 17.16 -5.00
C LEU A 117 -3.77 18.28 -5.87
N ASN A 118 -5.00 18.12 -6.38
CA ASN A 118 -5.65 19.23 -7.06
C ASN A 118 -6.08 20.29 -6.03
N ALA A 119 -6.35 21.52 -6.49
CA ALA A 119 -6.68 22.64 -5.62
C ALA A 119 -7.91 22.38 -4.72
N GLN A 120 -8.87 21.56 -5.18
CA GLN A 120 -10.03 21.18 -4.36
C GLN A 120 -9.66 20.22 -3.23
N GLU A 121 -8.77 19.26 -3.48
CA GLU A 121 -8.27 18.33 -2.46
C GLU A 121 -7.38 19.04 -1.44
N GLN A 122 -6.57 20.01 -1.88
CA GLN A 122 -5.77 20.87 -1.00
C GLN A 122 -6.67 21.70 -0.08
N HIS A 123 -7.68 22.37 -0.65
CA HIS A 123 -8.63 23.17 0.12
C HIS A 123 -9.49 22.30 1.06
N ALA A 124 -9.86 21.09 0.65
CA ALA A 124 -10.57 20.14 1.50
C ALA A 124 -9.70 19.66 2.67
N MET A 125 -8.41 19.36 2.43
CA MET A 125 -7.47 19.03 3.50
C MET A 125 -7.29 20.21 4.47
N GLU A 126 -7.05 21.42 3.97
CA GLU A 126 -6.91 22.63 4.79
C GLU A 126 -8.18 22.91 5.62
N SER A 127 -9.36 22.75 5.01
CA SER A 127 -10.64 22.92 5.71
C SER A 127 -10.83 21.89 6.82
N ILE A 128 -10.45 20.62 6.58
CA ILE A 128 -10.48 19.57 7.61
C ILE A 128 -9.49 19.88 8.73
N PHE A 129 -8.27 20.31 8.41
CA PHE A 129 -7.27 20.69 9.43
C PHE A 129 -7.74 21.87 10.29
N GLN A 130 -8.33 22.91 9.67
CA GLN A 130 -8.90 24.03 10.41
C GLN A 130 -10.07 23.59 11.29
N HIS A 131 -10.96 22.74 10.77
CA HIS A 131 -12.11 22.25 11.54
C HIS A 131 -11.70 21.35 12.71
N VAL A 132 -10.68 20.50 12.55
CA VAL A 132 -10.14 19.67 13.63
C VAL A 132 -9.50 20.54 14.72
N ASN A 133 -8.76 21.60 14.34
CA ASN A 133 -8.15 22.53 15.28
C ASN A 133 -9.18 23.42 16.00
N SER A 134 -10.26 23.83 15.33
CA SER A 134 -11.28 24.72 15.91
C SER A 134 -12.32 23.99 16.77
N SER A 135 -12.50 22.68 16.58
CA SER A 135 -13.56 21.93 17.27
C SER A 135 -13.15 21.37 18.63
N GLY A 136 -11.87 21.45 19.04
CA GLY A 136 -11.40 20.89 20.31
C GLY A 136 -11.59 19.37 20.44
N ILE A 137 -11.78 18.65 19.32
CA ILE A 137 -12.08 17.20 19.30
C ILE A 137 -10.83 16.34 19.53
N VAL A 138 -9.64 16.96 19.53
CA VAL A 138 -8.35 16.30 19.78
C VAL A 138 -7.62 17.05 20.89
N GLU A 139 -7.57 16.46 22.08
CA GLU A 139 -6.57 16.84 23.09
C GLU A 139 -5.23 16.23 22.63
N PHE A 140 -4.30 17.08 22.21
CA PHE A 140 -2.93 16.67 21.92
C PHE A 140 -2.16 16.55 23.24
N ASP A 141 -2.15 15.35 23.84
CA ASP A 141 -1.14 15.04 24.85
C ASP A 141 0.17 14.72 24.13
N ILE A 142 1.07 15.71 24.07
CA ILE A 142 2.45 15.48 23.69
C ILE A 142 3.15 14.83 24.89
N VAL A 143 3.16 13.50 24.93
CA VAL A 143 4.07 12.73 25.79
C VAL A 143 4.93 11.85 24.88
N GLY A 144 6.09 12.37 24.49
CA GLY A 144 7.03 11.69 23.60
C GLY A 144 6.56 11.67 22.13
N ASN A 145 7.48 11.37 21.21
CA ASN A 145 7.37 11.56 19.75
C ASN A 145 6.29 10.73 19.01
N ASN A 146 5.23 10.26 19.68
CA ASN A 146 4.16 9.47 19.06
C ASN A 146 2.78 10.09 19.33
N ALA A 147 2.12 10.59 18.28
CA ALA A 147 0.73 11.05 18.36
C ALA A 147 -0.23 9.86 18.20
N THR A 148 -1.13 9.64 19.17
CA THR A 148 -2.20 8.64 19.07
C THR A 148 -3.54 9.34 18.90
N ILE A 149 -4.27 9.06 17.82
CA ILE A 149 -5.61 9.60 17.54
C ILE A 149 -6.67 8.62 18.04
N ARG A 150 -7.52 9.03 19.00
CA ARG A 150 -8.75 8.28 19.36
C ARG A 150 -9.98 9.05 18.88
N LYS A 151 -10.66 8.54 17.84
CA LYS A 151 -11.98 9.05 17.42
C LYS A 151 -13.08 8.52 18.36
N LYS A 152 -13.88 9.40 18.97
CA LYS A 152 -15.24 9.08 19.43
C LYS A 152 -16.20 9.36 18.28
N GLN A 153 -16.53 8.34 17.48
CA GLN A 153 -17.54 8.48 16.44
C GLN A 153 -18.89 7.98 16.99
N LYS A 154 -19.85 8.90 17.17
CA LYS A 154 -21.28 8.55 17.33
C LYS A 154 -21.79 8.19 15.93
N MET A 155 -22.01 6.90 15.66
CA MET A 155 -22.55 6.44 14.38
C MET A 155 -24.09 6.58 14.34
N PRO A 156 -24.68 6.95 13.19
CA PRO A 156 -26.09 6.68 12.90
C PRO A 156 -26.32 5.17 12.78
N HIS A 157 -27.34 4.65 13.45
CA HIS A 157 -27.73 3.24 13.44
C HIS A 157 -28.65 2.94 12.24
N ASP A 158 -28.09 2.57 11.09
CA ASP A 158 -28.81 1.77 10.09
C ASP A 158 -27.99 0.52 9.73
N PRO A 159 -28.33 -0.66 10.30
CA PRO A 159 -27.56 -1.88 10.14
C PRO A 159 -27.67 -2.54 8.76
N VAL A 160 -28.70 -2.24 7.96
CA VAL A 160 -28.97 -2.97 6.70
C VAL A 160 -28.08 -2.48 5.55
N PHE A 161 -27.87 -1.16 5.44
CA PHE A 161 -26.97 -0.58 4.44
C PHE A 161 -25.49 -0.97 4.67
N LYS A 162 -25.11 -1.17 5.93
CA LYS A 162 -23.73 -1.54 6.30
C LYS A 162 -23.40 -2.97 5.88
N ILE A 163 -24.34 -3.91 6.02
CA ILE A 163 -24.13 -5.32 5.63
C ILE A 163 -24.01 -5.47 4.11
N ALA A 164 -24.89 -4.83 3.34
CA ALA A 164 -24.83 -4.91 1.87
C ALA A 164 -23.52 -4.35 1.30
N SER A 165 -23.02 -3.25 1.87
CA SER A 165 -21.75 -2.63 1.46
C SER A 165 -20.55 -3.52 1.79
N ILE A 166 -20.50 -4.06 3.02
CA ILE A 166 -19.45 -5.01 3.45
C ILE A 166 -19.46 -6.28 2.59
N LEU A 167 -20.63 -6.81 2.27
CA LEU A 167 -20.76 -8.02 1.42
C LEU A 167 -20.31 -7.74 -0.02
N LYS A 168 -20.58 -6.54 -0.54
CA LYS A 168 -20.13 -6.11 -1.85
C LYS A 168 -18.61 -5.98 -1.90
N GLU A 169 -18.02 -5.29 -0.91
CA GLU A 169 -16.57 -5.14 -0.77
C GLU A 169 -15.88 -6.51 -0.70
N LYS A 170 -16.33 -7.40 0.20
CA LYS A 170 -15.77 -8.76 0.31
C LYS A 170 -15.88 -9.59 -0.96
N LYS A 171 -16.92 -9.36 -1.76
CA LYS A 171 -17.09 -10.04 -3.05
C LYS A 171 -16.09 -9.53 -4.08
N GLU A 172 -15.91 -8.22 -4.17
CA GLU A 172 -14.94 -7.58 -5.07
C GLU A 172 -13.50 -7.99 -4.71
N GLU A 173 -13.16 -8.02 -3.42
CA GLU A 173 -11.87 -8.49 -2.92
C GLU A 173 -11.58 -9.93 -3.33
N LYS A 174 -12.55 -10.83 -3.14
CA LYS A 174 -12.42 -12.23 -3.53
C LYS A 174 -12.21 -12.37 -5.04
N GLU A 175 -12.92 -11.58 -5.84
CA GLU A 175 -12.78 -11.59 -7.29
C GLU A 175 -11.38 -11.15 -7.73
N GLU A 176 -10.84 -10.09 -7.14
CA GLU A 176 -9.48 -9.62 -7.42
C GLU A 176 -8.42 -10.66 -7.01
N LEU A 177 -8.62 -11.33 -5.87
CA LEU A 177 -7.74 -12.41 -5.45
C LEU A 177 -7.77 -13.62 -6.40
N ASP A 178 -8.95 -14.02 -6.86
CA ASP A 178 -9.11 -15.14 -7.79
C ASP A 178 -8.53 -14.82 -9.17
N LYS A 179 -8.67 -13.56 -9.64
CA LYS A 179 -7.99 -13.06 -10.84
C LYS A 179 -6.47 -13.14 -10.70
N LEU A 180 -5.92 -12.69 -9.58
CA LEU A 180 -4.48 -12.73 -9.32
C LEU A 180 -3.94 -14.17 -9.32
N LYS A 181 -4.59 -15.09 -8.61
CA LYS A 181 -4.22 -16.51 -8.60
C LYS A 181 -4.22 -17.10 -10.00
N THR A 182 -5.32 -16.90 -10.73
CA THR A 182 -5.47 -17.39 -12.12
C THR A 182 -4.38 -16.82 -13.03
N TRP A 183 -3.99 -15.56 -12.84
CA TRP A 183 -2.93 -14.93 -13.61
C TRP A 183 -1.55 -15.48 -13.23
N LEU A 184 -1.28 -15.68 -11.94
CA LEU A 184 -0.03 -16.24 -11.42
C LEU A 184 0.20 -17.67 -11.94
N ASP A 185 -0.84 -18.51 -11.94
CA ASP A 185 -0.79 -19.88 -12.47
C ASP A 185 -0.47 -19.95 -13.97
N LYS A 186 -0.73 -18.88 -14.73
CA LYS A 186 -0.32 -18.81 -16.14
C LYS A 186 1.18 -18.53 -16.29
N GLN A 187 1.81 -17.90 -15.28
CA GLN A 187 3.24 -17.57 -15.31
C GLN A 187 4.17 -18.74 -14.97
N THR A 188 3.65 -19.82 -14.37
CA THR A 188 4.41 -21.03 -14.03
C THR A 188 4.49 -22.05 -15.19
N ARG A 189 3.48 -22.06 -16.07
CA ARG A 189 3.39 -22.96 -17.24
C ARG A 189 4.55 -22.90 -18.24
N PRO A 190 5.31 -21.78 -18.44
CA PRO A 190 6.41 -21.75 -19.41
C PRO A 190 7.62 -22.61 -19.04
N PHE A 191 7.72 -23.11 -17.79
CA PHE A 191 8.93 -23.76 -17.27
C PHE A 191 8.80 -25.30 -17.17
N GLN A 192 7.73 -25.89 -17.71
CA GLN A 192 7.57 -27.34 -17.86
C GLN A 192 7.87 -27.76 -19.30
N LYS A 193 9.14 -27.72 -19.71
CA LYS A 193 9.68 -28.45 -20.87
C LYS A 193 11.11 -28.87 -20.60
#